data_AF-A0A9K3PFE5-F1
#
_entry.id   AF-A0A9K3PFE5-F1
#
_cell.length_a   1.000
_cell.length_b   1.000
_cell.length_c   1.000
_cell.angle_alpha   90.00
_cell.angle_beta   90.00
_cell.angle_gamma   90.00
#
_symmetry.space_group_name_H-M   'P 1'
#
loop_
_entity.id
_entity.type
_entity.pdbx_description
1 polymer ?
#
loop_
_entity_poly.entity_id
_entity_poly.type
_entity_poly.pdbx_seq_one_letter_code
_entity_poly.pdbx_strand_id
1 'polypeptide(L)'
;MLHAGGRRCKWAQPHHISDLQRTPELNIRGTPAAFCLDDIAFFRPGKRLLTLDTALAQPHLPTMVTVCFRVQKNGAHGETKLFTHNTHDPNLCPVHHWLSIVQRFVHLVGRDKHIPLAIYKDTTSHRVRYIKSTDIERQMRLLAAEIYDLDPIRDATDLARFSAHSLRVGACCVLQALGFEEHEIEKLLRWKSKTWQLYTCNLCVISQKHNKAIFYASTMPQF
;
A
#
# COMPACT_ATOMS: atom_id res chain seq x y z
N MET A 1 -4.63 -1.87 -0.26
CA MET A 1 -3.27 -1.38 -0.61
C MET A 1 -2.16 -1.80 0.36
N LEU A 2 -2.46 -2.27 1.57
CA LEU A 2 -1.44 -2.71 2.56
C LEU A 2 -0.45 -3.71 1.96
N HIS A 3 -0.95 -4.69 1.20
CA HIS A 3 -0.18 -5.71 0.47
C HIS A 3 0.98 -5.15 -0.35
N ALA A 4 0.80 -3.98 -0.94
CA ALA A 4 1.81 -3.40 -1.79
C ALA A 4 2.84 -2.57 -1.01
N GLY A 5 2.66 -2.25 0.27
CA GLY A 5 3.64 -1.55 1.11
C GLY A 5 4.23 -0.27 0.47
N GLY A 6 3.47 0.40 -0.39
CA GLY A 6 3.98 1.51 -1.19
C GLY A 6 4.13 2.78 -0.35
N ARG A 7 5.05 3.65 -0.75
CA ARG A 7 5.30 4.92 -0.05
C ARG A 7 4.28 5.98 -0.46
N ARG A 8 4.16 7.07 0.29
CA ARG A 8 3.29 8.23 -0.01
C ARG A 8 3.30 8.58 -1.49
N CYS A 9 4.47 8.87 -2.06
CA CYS A 9 4.63 9.32 -3.44
C CYS A 9 4.15 8.32 -4.50
N LYS A 10 3.80 7.08 -4.13
CA LYS A 10 3.25 6.07 -5.04
C LYS A 10 1.74 6.16 -5.22
N TRP A 11 1.04 6.78 -4.28
CA TRP A 11 -0.43 6.77 -4.25
C TRP A 11 -1.04 8.11 -3.86
N ALA A 12 -0.23 9.11 -3.53
CA ALA A 12 -0.72 10.40 -3.09
C ALA A 12 0.20 11.51 -3.58
N GLN A 13 -0.42 12.63 -3.90
CA GLN A 13 0.28 13.88 -4.21
C GLN A 13 0.64 14.65 -2.92
N PRO A 14 1.61 15.57 -2.97
CA PRO A 14 1.87 16.54 -1.92
C PRO A 14 0.63 17.41 -1.62
N HIS A 15 0.54 17.97 -0.42
CA HIS A 15 -0.64 18.72 0.03
C HIS A 15 -1.05 19.90 -0.87
N HIS A 16 -0.09 20.50 -1.58
CA HIS A 16 -0.30 21.65 -2.47
C HIS A 16 -0.67 21.26 -3.92
N ILE A 17 -0.70 19.98 -4.26
CA ILE A 17 -1.06 19.45 -5.59
C ILE A 17 -2.37 18.67 -5.45
N SER A 18 -3.49 19.31 -5.77
CA SER A 18 -4.84 18.68 -5.71
C SER A 18 -5.57 18.65 -7.05
N ASP A 19 -5.32 19.63 -7.91
CA ASP A 19 -5.98 19.76 -9.21
C ASP A 19 -5.23 18.96 -10.28
N LEU A 20 -5.98 18.29 -11.16
CA LEU A 20 -5.44 17.51 -12.29
C LEU A 20 -4.76 18.38 -13.35
N GLN A 21 -5.10 19.66 -13.43
CA GLN A 21 -4.45 20.62 -14.34
C GLN A 21 -3.02 20.98 -13.90
N ARG A 22 -2.68 20.71 -12.63
CA ARG A 22 -1.31 20.91 -12.14
C ARG A 22 -0.46 19.69 -12.46
N THR A 23 0.80 19.93 -12.81
CA THR A 23 1.80 18.87 -12.94
C THR A 23 1.86 18.07 -11.64
N PRO A 24 1.69 16.74 -11.68
CA PRO A 24 1.83 15.91 -10.50
C PRO A 24 3.28 15.92 -10.00
N GLU A 25 3.51 15.47 -8.78
CA GLU A 25 4.86 15.23 -8.28
C GLU A 25 5.60 14.30 -9.24
N LEU A 26 6.71 14.80 -9.79
CA LEU A 26 7.55 14.06 -10.73
C LEU A 26 8.64 13.30 -9.97
N ASN A 27 9.07 12.18 -10.55
CA ASN A 27 10.21 11.44 -10.06
C ASN A 27 11.51 11.89 -10.76
N ILE A 28 12.63 11.27 -10.38
CA ILE A 28 13.97 11.58 -10.91
C ILE A 28 14.11 11.41 -12.44
N ARG A 29 13.15 10.76 -13.11
CA ARG A 29 13.08 10.56 -14.57
C ARG A 29 12.11 11.52 -15.27
N GLY A 30 11.59 12.53 -14.56
CA GLY A 30 10.67 13.52 -15.12
C GLY A 30 9.26 13.02 -15.40
N THR A 31 8.90 11.79 -15.00
CA THR A 31 7.53 11.26 -15.13
C THR A 31 6.80 11.33 -13.78
N PRO A 32 5.47 11.15 -13.71
CA PRO A 32 4.77 11.07 -12.43
C PRO A 32 5.42 10.07 -11.46
N ALA A 33 5.54 10.48 -10.19
CA ALA A 33 6.10 9.64 -9.14
C ALA A 33 5.12 8.57 -8.65
N ALA A 34 3.83 8.91 -8.67
CA ALA A 34 2.72 8.05 -8.35
C ALA A 34 2.43 7.05 -9.48
N PHE A 35 1.71 5.97 -9.16
CA PHE A 35 1.34 4.97 -10.16
C PHE A 35 0.40 5.56 -11.21
N CYS A 36 0.62 5.21 -12.47
CA CYS A 36 -0.26 5.49 -13.61
C CYS A 36 -0.71 4.16 -14.24
N LEU A 37 -1.60 4.22 -15.25
CA LEU A 37 -2.15 3.04 -15.92
C LEU A 37 -1.09 2.04 -16.39
N ASP A 38 0.00 2.52 -16.99
CA ASP A 38 1.06 1.64 -17.53
C ASP A 38 1.81 0.84 -16.46
N ASP A 39 1.64 1.16 -15.17
CA ASP A 39 2.25 0.36 -14.10
C ASP A 39 1.46 -0.90 -13.77
N ILE A 40 0.22 -1.03 -14.27
CA ILE A 40 -0.72 -2.05 -13.86
C ILE A 40 -1.01 -2.98 -15.03
N ALA A 41 -0.81 -4.28 -14.82
CA ALA A 41 -1.22 -5.31 -15.76
C ALA A 41 -2.00 -6.41 -15.06
N PHE A 42 -3.12 -6.79 -15.64
CA PHE A 42 -4.01 -7.83 -15.12
C PHE A 42 -3.79 -9.14 -15.88
N PHE A 43 -3.89 -10.26 -15.17
CA PHE A 43 -3.70 -11.57 -15.74
C PHE A 43 -4.80 -12.52 -15.29
N ARG A 44 -5.17 -13.44 -16.17
CA ARG A 44 -6.00 -14.62 -15.86
C ARG A 44 -5.11 -15.81 -15.46
N PRO A 45 -5.69 -16.97 -15.05
CA PRO A 45 -4.91 -18.14 -14.69
C PRO A 45 -3.86 -18.53 -15.73
N GLY A 46 -2.70 -18.99 -15.27
CA GLY A 46 -1.54 -19.28 -16.11
C GLY A 46 -0.75 -18.04 -16.56
N LYS A 47 -0.87 -16.90 -15.85
CA LYS A 47 -0.19 -15.63 -16.17
C LYS A 47 -0.45 -15.13 -17.59
N ARG A 48 -1.65 -15.40 -18.11
CA ARG A 48 -2.06 -14.90 -19.43
C ARG A 48 -2.52 -13.46 -19.28
N LEU A 49 -1.83 -12.55 -19.97
CA LEU A 49 -2.12 -11.11 -19.93
C LEU A 49 -3.54 -10.83 -20.45
N LEU A 50 -4.27 -9.98 -19.73
CA LEU A 50 -5.54 -9.43 -20.17
C LEU A 50 -5.31 -8.03 -20.71
N THR A 51 -6.02 -7.67 -21.78
CA THR A 51 -6.11 -6.26 -22.17
C THR A 51 -6.87 -5.51 -21.08
N LEU A 52 -6.61 -4.20 -20.98
CA LEU A 52 -7.33 -3.35 -20.04
C LEU A 52 -8.86 -3.42 -20.28
N ASP A 53 -9.28 -3.41 -21.55
CA ASP A 53 -10.70 -3.46 -21.90
C ASP A 53 -11.36 -4.77 -21.45
N THR A 54 -10.70 -5.91 -21.63
CA THR A 54 -11.22 -7.18 -21.13
C THR A 54 -11.28 -7.21 -19.62
N ALA A 55 -10.25 -6.72 -18.92
CA ALA A 55 -10.24 -6.66 -17.46
C ALA A 55 -11.36 -5.77 -16.90
N LEU A 56 -11.67 -4.65 -17.57
CA LEU A 56 -12.72 -3.71 -17.16
C LEU A 56 -14.13 -4.23 -17.47
N ALA A 57 -14.32 -4.82 -18.66
CA ALA A 57 -15.62 -5.35 -19.08
C ALA A 57 -16.01 -6.64 -18.34
N GLN A 58 -15.01 -7.44 -17.93
CA GLN A 58 -15.22 -8.72 -17.25
C GLN A 58 -14.40 -8.77 -15.95
N PRO A 59 -14.87 -8.09 -14.89
CA PRO A 59 -14.08 -7.88 -13.68
C PRO A 59 -13.78 -9.14 -12.85
N HIS A 60 -14.44 -10.25 -13.17
CA HIS A 60 -14.20 -11.55 -12.55
C HIS A 60 -13.03 -12.34 -13.17
N LEU A 61 -12.56 -11.96 -14.38
CA LEU A 61 -11.47 -12.67 -15.06
C LEU A 61 -10.07 -12.45 -14.46
N PRO A 62 -9.70 -11.22 -14.01
CA PRO A 62 -8.41 -11.00 -13.38
C PRO A 62 -8.26 -11.82 -12.09
N THR A 63 -7.26 -12.70 -12.05
CA THR A 63 -6.88 -13.48 -10.86
C THR A 63 -5.54 -13.03 -10.28
N MET A 64 -4.81 -12.24 -11.06
CA MET A 64 -3.47 -11.76 -10.79
C MET A 64 -3.34 -10.32 -11.29
N VAL A 65 -2.54 -9.52 -10.58
CA VAL A 65 -2.16 -8.18 -11.00
C VAL A 65 -0.67 -7.97 -10.75
N THR A 66 0.02 -7.41 -11.72
CA THR A 66 1.38 -6.91 -11.51
C THR A 66 1.38 -5.40 -11.36
N VAL A 67 2.22 -4.91 -10.47
CA VAL A 67 2.42 -3.48 -10.22
C VAL A 67 3.89 -3.14 -10.42
N CYS A 68 4.18 -2.25 -11.36
CA CYS A 68 5.52 -1.75 -11.63
C CYS A 68 5.87 -0.57 -10.70
N PHE A 69 6.90 -0.73 -9.88
CA PHE A 69 7.42 0.34 -9.03
C PHE A 69 8.42 1.20 -9.82
N ARG A 70 7.90 2.20 -10.55
CA ARG A 70 8.68 3.12 -11.41
C ARG A 70 10.01 3.58 -10.83
N VAL A 71 10.00 4.01 -9.57
CA VAL A 71 11.17 4.54 -8.87
C VAL A 71 11.19 4.07 -7.42
N GLN A 72 12.33 3.58 -6.97
CA GLN A 72 12.56 3.15 -5.59
C GLN A 72 13.82 3.81 -5.01
N LYS A 73 13.86 4.07 -3.69
CA LYS A 73 15.06 4.66 -3.05
C LYS A 73 16.26 3.70 -3.04
N ASN A 74 16.02 2.41 -3.20
CA ASN A 74 17.06 1.38 -3.19
C ASN A 74 17.74 1.23 -4.57
N GLY A 75 17.42 2.08 -5.56
CA GLY A 75 17.95 2.02 -6.92
C GLY A 75 17.29 0.97 -7.85
N ALA A 76 16.44 0.07 -7.33
CA ALA A 76 15.74 -0.94 -8.13
C ALA A 76 14.51 -0.35 -8.84
N HIS A 77 14.75 0.62 -9.72
CA HIS A 77 13.73 1.26 -10.54
C HIS A 77 13.09 0.25 -11.50
N GLY A 78 11.76 0.28 -11.64
CA GLY A 78 11.02 -0.63 -12.52
C GLY A 78 10.77 -2.04 -11.96
N GLU A 79 11.15 -2.30 -10.69
CA GLU A 79 10.85 -3.58 -10.05
C GLU A 79 9.33 -3.82 -10.06
N THR A 80 8.92 -4.99 -10.56
CA THR A 80 7.50 -5.37 -10.65
C THR A 80 7.16 -6.40 -9.59
N LYS A 81 6.01 -6.24 -8.92
CA LYS A 81 5.48 -7.21 -7.96
C LYS A 81 4.18 -7.81 -8.45
N LEU A 82 4.09 -9.13 -8.36
CA LEU A 82 2.88 -9.88 -8.62
C LEU A 82 2.06 -10.01 -7.34
N PHE A 83 0.76 -9.75 -7.44
CA PHE A 83 -0.24 -9.99 -6.41
C PHE A 83 -1.30 -10.92 -6.97
N THR A 84 -1.74 -11.87 -6.15
CA THR A 84 -2.76 -12.86 -6.50
C THR A 84 -4.06 -12.54 -5.78
N HIS A 85 -5.15 -13.16 -6.23
CA HIS A 85 -6.44 -13.07 -5.58
C HIS A 85 -6.35 -13.50 -4.10
N ASN A 86 -7.03 -12.79 -3.20
CA ASN A 86 -7.22 -13.25 -1.84
C ASN A 86 -8.55 -14.01 -1.79
N THR A 87 -8.45 -15.34 -1.81
CA THR A 87 -9.61 -16.24 -1.81
C THR A 87 -10.29 -16.34 -0.45
N HIS A 88 -9.60 -15.96 0.62
CA HIS A 88 -10.15 -16.01 1.99
C HIS A 88 -10.95 -14.76 2.34
N ASP A 89 -10.51 -13.59 1.88
CA ASP A 89 -11.20 -12.32 2.12
C ASP A 89 -11.23 -11.44 0.87
N PRO A 90 -12.38 -11.39 0.16
CA PRO A 90 -12.58 -10.53 -1.00
C PRO A 90 -12.43 -9.03 -0.71
N ASN A 91 -12.72 -8.58 0.52
CA ASN A 91 -12.58 -7.18 0.93
C ASN A 91 -11.11 -6.79 1.12
N LEU A 92 -10.23 -7.78 1.33
CA LEU A 92 -8.78 -7.59 1.39
C LEU A 92 -8.07 -8.09 0.13
N CYS A 93 -8.79 -8.32 -0.98
CA CYS A 93 -8.19 -8.82 -2.21
C CYS A 93 -7.41 -7.70 -2.95
N PRO A 94 -6.09 -7.87 -3.19
CA PRO A 94 -5.32 -6.85 -3.89
C PRO A 94 -5.74 -6.69 -5.37
N VAL A 95 -6.14 -7.79 -6.03
CA VAL A 95 -6.59 -7.74 -7.44
C VAL A 95 -7.88 -6.92 -7.56
N HIS A 96 -8.87 -7.15 -6.68
CA HIS A 96 -10.09 -6.36 -6.66
C HIS A 96 -9.83 -4.88 -6.40
N HIS A 97 -8.98 -4.55 -5.42
CA HIS A 97 -8.64 -3.17 -5.12
C HIS A 97 -7.99 -2.46 -6.31
N TRP A 98 -7.02 -3.11 -6.96
CA TRP A 98 -6.37 -2.54 -8.13
C TRP A 98 -7.33 -2.36 -9.30
N LEU A 99 -8.20 -3.35 -9.54
CA LEU A 99 -9.21 -3.26 -10.57
C LEU A 99 -10.18 -2.11 -10.30
N SER A 100 -10.65 -1.96 -9.06
CA SER A 100 -11.53 -0.86 -8.65
C SER A 100 -10.86 0.51 -8.83
N ILE A 101 -9.58 0.66 -8.49
CA ILE A 101 -8.82 1.89 -8.72
C ILE A 101 -8.76 2.22 -10.21
N VAL A 102 -8.43 1.23 -11.05
CA VAL A 102 -8.32 1.41 -12.49
C VAL A 102 -9.69 1.68 -13.13
N GLN A 103 -10.75 1.00 -12.69
CA GLN A 103 -12.13 1.26 -13.12
C GLN A 103 -12.55 2.70 -12.80
N ARG A 104 -12.35 3.14 -11.56
CA ARG A 104 -12.63 4.53 -11.14
C ARG A 104 -11.82 5.52 -11.98
N PHE A 105 -10.54 5.24 -12.20
CA PHE A 105 -9.68 6.09 -13.01
C PHE A 105 -10.22 6.25 -14.44
N VAL A 106 -10.48 5.13 -15.12
CA VAL A 106 -10.97 5.13 -16.50
C VAL A 106 -12.32 5.80 -16.62
N HIS A 107 -13.20 5.61 -15.62
CA HIS A 107 -14.48 6.29 -15.57
C HIS A 107 -14.36 7.81 -15.43
N LEU A 108 -13.42 8.30 -14.62
CA LEU A 108 -13.31 9.74 -14.31
C LEU A 108 -12.51 10.53 -15.34
N VAL A 109 -11.46 9.95 -15.92
CA VAL A 109 -10.52 10.68 -16.80
C VAL A 109 -10.13 9.92 -18.06
N GLY A 110 -10.77 8.78 -18.34
CA GLY A 110 -10.43 7.95 -19.50
C GLY A 110 -9.08 7.24 -19.36
N ARG A 111 -8.36 7.09 -20.46
CA ARG A 111 -7.12 6.29 -20.53
C ARG A 111 -5.85 7.14 -20.55
N ASP A 112 -5.87 8.33 -19.95
CA ASP A 112 -4.69 9.19 -19.88
C ASP A 112 -3.59 8.54 -19.02
N LYS A 113 -2.45 8.24 -19.64
CA LYS A 113 -1.33 7.54 -18.98
C LYS A 113 -0.44 8.47 -18.15
N HIS A 114 -0.61 9.79 -18.31
CA HIS A 114 0.18 10.80 -17.62
C HIS A 114 -0.46 11.24 -16.30
N ILE A 115 -1.73 10.91 -16.07
CA ILE A 115 -2.43 11.20 -14.83
C ILE A 115 -2.22 10.04 -13.84
N PRO A 116 -1.77 10.31 -12.60
CA PRO A 116 -1.74 9.34 -11.51
C PRO A 116 -3.10 8.67 -11.23
N LEU A 117 -3.09 7.37 -10.94
CA LEU A 117 -4.29 6.55 -10.68
C LEU A 117 -5.09 6.98 -9.44
N ALA A 118 -4.43 7.59 -8.47
CA ALA A 118 -5.04 7.94 -7.19
C ALA A 118 -5.82 9.25 -7.29
N ILE A 119 -7.00 9.15 -7.89
CA ILE A 119 -7.95 10.26 -8.06
C ILE A 119 -9.33 9.91 -7.49
N TYR A 120 -10.10 10.94 -7.21
CA TYR A 120 -11.50 10.84 -6.79
C TYR A 120 -12.31 12.02 -7.36
N LYS A 121 -13.64 11.87 -7.41
CA LYS A 121 -14.56 12.97 -7.71
C LYS A 121 -14.92 13.65 -6.40
N ASP A 122 -14.52 14.91 -6.25
CA ASP A 122 -14.85 15.74 -5.10
C ASP A 122 -16.34 16.05 -5.12
N THR A 123 -17.06 15.72 -4.04
CA THR A 123 -18.52 15.86 -4.00
C THR A 123 -18.96 17.32 -3.90
N THR A 124 -18.15 18.18 -3.28
CA THR A 124 -18.46 19.61 -3.11
C THR A 124 -18.23 20.40 -4.40
N SER A 125 -17.06 20.24 -5.02
CA SER A 125 -16.74 20.99 -6.25
C SER A 125 -17.14 20.27 -7.54
N HIS A 126 -17.58 19.01 -7.45
CA HIS A 126 -17.83 18.09 -8.57
C HIS A 126 -16.64 17.87 -9.52
N ARG A 127 -15.45 18.35 -9.15
CA ARG A 127 -14.21 18.21 -9.92
C ARG A 127 -13.50 16.91 -9.57
N VAL A 128 -12.80 16.35 -10.54
CA VAL A 128 -11.84 15.27 -10.28
C VAL A 128 -10.60 15.88 -9.62
N ARG A 129 -10.10 15.25 -8.56
CA ARG A 129 -8.95 15.69 -7.78
C ARG A 129 -8.00 14.54 -7.48
N TYR A 130 -6.73 14.87 -7.27
CA TYR A 130 -5.74 13.94 -6.73
C TYR A 130 -6.01 13.66 -5.25
N ILE A 131 -5.80 12.41 -4.84
CA ILE A 131 -5.65 12.06 -3.43
C ILE A 131 -4.33 12.63 -2.93
N LYS A 132 -4.37 13.39 -1.83
CA LYS A 132 -3.17 13.94 -1.20
C LYS A 132 -2.75 13.14 0.02
N SER A 133 -1.52 13.35 0.48
CA SER A 133 -1.06 12.79 1.75
C SER A 133 -1.94 13.20 2.93
N THR A 134 -2.39 14.46 2.95
CA THR A 134 -3.28 14.98 3.99
C THR A 134 -4.64 14.28 4.00
N ASP A 135 -5.13 13.82 2.85
CA ASP A 135 -6.40 13.07 2.78
C ASP A 135 -6.22 11.68 3.39
N ILE A 136 -5.11 11.00 3.08
CA ILE A 136 -4.75 9.71 3.67
C ILE A 136 -4.57 9.84 5.18
N GLU A 137 -3.76 10.80 5.62
CA GLU A 137 -3.47 11.04 7.04
C GLU A 137 -4.74 11.37 7.83
N ARG A 138 -5.62 12.22 7.30
CA ARG A 138 -6.91 12.52 7.92
C ARG A 138 -7.73 11.25 8.13
N GLN A 139 -7.88 10.43 7.08
CA GLN A 139 -8.65 9.19 7.19
C GLN A 139 -8.03 8.20 8.18
N MET A 140 -6.70 8.08 8.18
CA MET A 140 -6.01 7.20 9.13
C MET A 140 -6.18 7.68 10.58
N ARG A 141 -6.14 8.98 10.83
CA ARG A 141 -6.35 9.56 12.17
C ARG A 141 -7.78 9.40 12.65
N LEU A 142 -8.77 9.58 11.77
CA LEU A 142 -10.18 9.34 12.09
C LEU A 142 -10.40 7.87 12.52
N LEU A 143 -9.88 6.93 11.73
CA LEU A 143 -9.96 5.51 12.05
C LEU A 143 -9.21 5.16 13.35
N ALA A 144 -8.04 5.76 13.58
CA ALA A 144 -7.29 5.53 14.80
C ALA A 144 -8.03 6.07 16.03
N ALA A 145 -8.64 7.26 15.94
CA ALA A 145 -9.44 7.83 17.00
C ALA A 145 -10.62 6.92 17.37
N GLU A 146 -11.33 6.41 16.37
CA GLU A 146 -12.45 5.50 16.58
C GLU A 146 -12.02 4.15 17.17
N ILE A 147 -10.98 3.52 16.62
CA ILE A 147 -10.55 2.17 17.02
C ILE A 147 -9.89 2.15 18.40
N TYR A 148 -9.14 3.20 18.74
CA TYR A 148 -8.39 3.27 19.99
C TYR A 148 -9.07 4.14 21.06
N ASP A 149 -10.29 4.62 20.79
CA ASP A 149 -11.05 5.51 21.68
C ASP A 149 -10.25 6.75 22.09
N LEU A 150 -9.60 7.40 21.11
CA LEU A 150 -8.80 8.60 21.31
C LEU A 150 -9.61 9.86 20.99
N ASP A 151 -9.49 10.87 21.83
CA ASP A 151 -10.12 12.16 21.62
C ASP A 151 -9.33 12.98 20.56
N PRO A 152 -9.97 13.48 19.49
CA PRO A 152 -9.28 14.20 18.42
C PRO A 152 -8.53 15.47 18.84
N ILE A 153 -8.88 16.06 19.98
CA ILE A 153 -8.29 17.29 20.51
C ILE A 153 -7.27 16.95 21.58
N ARG A 154 -7.64 16.18 22.60
CA ARG A 154 -6.78 15.85 23.74
C ARG A 154 -5.61 14.96 23.32
N ASP A 155 -5.85 14.04 22.40
CA ASP A 155 -4.87 13.05 21.94
C ASP A 155 -4.29 13.41 20.56
N ALA A 156 -4.38 14.69 20.15
CA ALA A 156 -3.92 15.16 18.86
C ALA A 156 -2.45 14.81 18.56
N THR A 157 -1.60 14.83 19.59
CA THR A 157 -0.17 14.46 19.48
C THR A 157 0.01 12.99 19.14
N ASP A 158 -0.76 12.10 19.76
CA ASP A 158 -0.70 10.66 19.48
C ASP A 158 -1.31 10.35 18.11
N LEU A 159 -2.44 10.98 17.78
CA LEU A 159 -3.06 10.87 16.46
C LEU A 159 -2.12 11.35 15.34
N ALA A 160 -1.31 12.39 15.57
CA ALA A 160 -0.35 12.89 14.59
C ALA A 160 0.69 11.84 14.15
N ARG A 161 0.93 10.79 14.96
CA ARG A 161 1.84 9.68 14.64
C ARG A 161 1.30 8.78 13.54
N PHE A 162 -0.01 8.75 13.32
CA PHE A 162 -0.63 8.03 12.21
C PHE A 162 -0.45 8.81 10.92
N SER A 163 0.32 8.23 10.00
CA SER A 163 0.65 8.84 8.72
C SER A 163 0.59 7.86 7.56
N ALA A 164 0.72 8.34 6.33
CA ALA A 164 0.84 7.47 5.16
C ALA A 164 2.02 6.49 5.26
N HIS A 165 3.04 6.78 6.08
CA HIS A 165 4.14 5.85 6.35
C HIS A 165 3.71 4.63 7.18
N SER A 166 2.73 4.81 8.06
CA SER A 166 2.21 3.77 8.95
C SER A 166 1.64 2.58 8.18
N LEU A 167 1.17 2.74 6.93
CA LEU A 167 0.74 1.61 6.09
C LEU A 167 1.87 0.63 5.79
N ARG A 168 3.06 1.14 5.46
CA ARG A 168 4.22 0.28 5.15
C ARG A 168 4.78 -0.35 6.42
N VAL A 169 4.82 0.40 7.52
CA VAL A 169 5.24 -0.10 8.83
C VAL A 169 4.29 -1.18 9.34
N GLY A 170 2.98 -0.95 9.28
CA GLY A 170 1.96 -1.91 9.68
C GLY A 170 2.05 -3.22 8.91
N ALA A 171 2.28 -3.16 7.59
CA ALA A 171 2.52 -4.36 6.78
C ALA A 171 3.74 -5.16 7.27
N CYS A 172 4.82 -4.49 7.67
CA CYS A 172 6.00 -5.13 8.25
C CYS A 172 5.71 -5.81 9.58
N CYS A 173 4.99 -5.12 10.48
CA CYS A 173 4.62 -5.66 11.78
C CYS A 173 3.76 -6.92 11.64
N VAL A 174 2.80 -6.95 10.71
CA VAL A 174 1.98 -8.14 10.43
C VAL A 174 2.83 -9.32 9.95
N LEU A 175 3.73 -9.10 8.97
CA LEU A 175 4.58 -10.18 8.45
C LEU A 175 5.50 -10.76 9.53
N GLN A 176 6.14 -9.89 10.33
CA GLN A 176 7.00 -10.34 11.43
C GLN A 176 6.22 -11.06 12.53
N ALA A 177 5.02 -10.56 12.89
CA ALA A 177 4.15 -11.21 13.86
C ALA A 177 3.83 -12.65 13.46
N LEU A 178 3.53 -12.86 12.17
CA LEU A 178 3.26 -14.17 11.57
C LEU A 178 4.52 -15.04 11.40
N GLY A 179 5.71 -14.53 11.70
CA GLY A 179 6.95 -15.31 11.68
C GLY A 179 7.59 -15.47 10.30
N PHE A 180 7.27 -14.59 9.35
CA PHE A 180 7.97 -14.55 8.07
C PHE A 180 9.47 -14.31 8.29
N GLU A 181 10.30 -14.94 7.46
CA GLU A 181 11.74 -14.77 7.53
C GLU A 181 12.17 -13.37 7.07
N GLU A 182 13.34 -12.91 7.54
CA GLU A 182 13.88 -11.59 7.20
C GLU A 182 13.92 -11.36 5.68
N HIS A 183 14.40 -12.37 4.93
CA HIS A 183 14.56 -12.29 3.49
C HIS A 183 13.20 -12.17 2.76
N GLU A 184 12.14 -12.77 3.31
CA GLU A 184 10.78 -12.68 2.76
C GLU A 184 10.20 -11.28 2.98
N ILE A 185 10.34 -10.75 4.20
CA ILE A 185 9.90 -9.38 4.55
C ILE A 185 10.60 -8.35 3.65
N GLU A 186 11.92 -8.49 3.49
CA GLU A 186 12.72 -7.62 2.62
C GLU A 186 12.26 -7.70 1.17
N LYS A 187 12.00 -8.90 0.64
CA LYS A 187 11.54 -9.11 -0.73
C LYS A 187 10.13 -8.59 -0.96
N LEU A 188 9.21 -8.80 -0.03
CA LEU A 188 7.80 -8.38 -0.12
C LEU A 188 7.68 -6.86 -0.04
N LEU A 189 8.33 -6.25 0.96
CA LEU A 189 8.25 -4.81 1.20
C LEU A 189 9.31 -4.04 0.42
N ARG A 190 10.27 -4.70 -0.22
CA ARG A 190 11.28 -4.10 -1.11
C ARG A 190 12.28 -3.26 -0.32
N TRP A 191 12.75 -3.82 0.80
CA TRP A 191 13.91 -3.32 1.51
C TRP A 191 15.17 -4.03 1.00
N LYS A 192 16.30 -3.32 1.02
CA LYS A 192 17.62 -3.86 0.66
C LYS A 192 18.55 -3.94 1.87
N SER A 193 18.12 -3.42 3.01
CA SER A 193 18.87 -3.41 4.25
C SER A 193 17.94 -3.72 5.41
N LYS A 194 18.54 -4.16 6.52
CA LYS A 194 17.86 -4.47 7.78
C LYS A 194 17.29 -3.27 8.52
N THR A 195 17.31 -2.07 7.91
CA THR A 195 16.68 -0.84 8.46
C THR A 195 15.21 -1.02 8.83
N TRP A 196 14.56 -2.04 8.27
CA TRP A 196 13.18 -2.36 8.60
C TRP A 196 12.97 -2.86 10.04
N GLN A 197 14.00 -3.44 10.66
CA GLN A 197 13.94 -3.92 12.03
C GLN A 197 13.67 -2.80 13.03
N LEU A 198 13.96 -1.54 12.67
CA LEU A 198 13.61 -0.37 13.48
C LEU A 198 12.09 -0.10 13.54
N TYR A 199 11.34 -0.65 12.58
CA TYR A 199 9.89 -0.44 12.48
C TYR A 199 9.07 -1.55 13.14
N THR A 200 9.73 -2.58 13.67
CA THR A 200 9.03 -3.68 14.32
C THR A 200 8.45 -3.21 15.64
N CYS A 201 7.13 -3.25 15.78
CA CYS A 201 6.46 -2.79 16.98
C CYS A 201 6.70 -3.76 18.15
N ASN A 202 6.59 -3.24 19.37
CA ASN A 202 6.50 -4.05 20.59
C ASN A 202 5.14 -4.77 20.62
N LEU A 203 5.04 -5.91 19.95
CA LEU A 203 3.81 -6.69 19.83
C LEU A 203 3.74 -7.76 20.92
N CYS A 204 2.54 -8.01 21.47
CA CYS A 204 2.31 -9.06 22.45
C CYS A 204 2.78 -10.44 21.96
N VAL A 205 2.65 -10.73 20.66
CA VAL A 205 3.11 -11.99 20.06
C VAL A 205 4.63 -12.19 20.22
N ILE A 206 5.42 -11.10 20.20
CA ILE A 206 6.87 -11.16 20.41
C ILE A 206 7.15 -11.50 21.88
N SER A 207 6.45 -10.86 22.82
CA SER A 207 6.54 -11.19 24.25
C SER A 207 6.14 -12.64 24.54
N GLN A 208 5.05 -13.12 23.92
CA GLN A 208 4.62 -14.52 24.03
C GLN A 208 5.66 -15.50 23.49
N LYS A 209 6.31 -15.18 22.37
CA LYS A 209 7.43 -15.97 21.82
C LYS A 209 8.62 -15.99 22.79
N HIS A 210 8.93 -14.86 23.42
CA HIS A 210 9.99 -14.78 24.43
C HIS A 210 9.68 -15.64 25.66
N ASN A 211 8.46 -15.55 26.21
CA ASN A 211 8.05 -16.38 27.34
C ASN A 211 8.14 -17.88 27.02
N LYS A 212 7.72 -18.29 25.81
CA LYS A 212 7.87 -19.67 25.35
C LYS A 212 9.34 -20.08 25.27
N ALA A 213 10.22 -19.22 24.76
CA ALA A 213 11.64 -19.50 24.66
C ALA A 213 12.29 -19.69 26.05
N ILE A 214 11.98 -18.82 27.02
CA ILE A 214 12.45 -18.95 28.41
C ILE A 214 11.94 -20.26 29.03
N PHE A 215 10.65 -20.57 28.86
CA PHE A 215 10.09 -21.82 29.36
C PHE A 215 10.80 -23.04 28.77
N TYR A 216 10.98 -23.10 27.45
CA TYR A 216 11.70 -24.20 26.82
C TYR A 216 13.14 -24.31 27.32
N ALA A 217 13.85 -23.20 27.45
CA ALA A 217 15.20 -23.20 28.01
C ALA A 217 15.24 -23.80 29.43
N SER A 218 14.28 -23.46 30.30
CA SER A 218 14.20 -24.03 31.66
C SER A 218 13.94 -25.53 31.72
N THR A 219 13.52 -26.14 30.61
CA THR A 219 13.30 -27.59 30.51
C THR A 219 14.48 -28.33 29.89
N MET A 220 15.52 -27.63 29.43
CA MET A 220 16.69 -28.24 28.80
C MET A 220 17.75 -28.61 29.86
N PRO A 221 18.34 -29.80 29.81
CA PRO A 221 19.27 -30.28 30.86
C PRO A 221 20.60 -29.51 30.98
N GLN A 222 20.87 -28.52 30.12
CA GLN A 222 22.11 -27.75 30.09
C GLN A 222 21.88 -26.23 29.99
N PHE A 223 20.67 -25.77 30.35
CA PHE A 223 20.33 -24.35 30.51
C PHE A 223 19.64 -24.12 31.86
#